data_AF-A0A2V5R8V6-F1
#
_entry.id   AF-A0A2V5R8V6-F1
#
_cell.length_a   1.000
_cell.length_b   1.000
_cell.length_c   1.000
_cell.angle_alpha   90.00
_cell.angle_beta   90.00
_cell.angle_gamma   90.00
#
_symmetry.space_group_name_H-M   'P 1'
#
loop_
_entity.id
_entity.type
_entity.pdbx_description
1 polymer ?
#
loop_
_entity_poly.entity_id
_entity_poly.type
_entity_poly.pdbx_seq_one_letter_code
_entity_poly.pdbx_strand_id
1 'polypeptide(L)'
;LELAVQHANTRKQFNKTLGEFELVKKKIARIAADAYAMEAMTTVTASFIDRGLEDYMLETAMLKVFTTERLWECINDVFQIYGGSAYFVDLPLERMLRDARINQIGEGANEVLTSFIALVGMRGPGMEFKEIYDTMMKPSRDRMSKAWAAGKSRLGATIRVPDVPVQSDQLRDHARQLGRLIWRFNVAVNRALITYREPILDMQLVQERIANAAMDLFASTCVLSRLDGEIQFARRNGDAAAPDHSAANLFLRQSFRRIRGFLAGLTNNDDKSVLATADSCLVEPHS
;
A
#
# COMPACT_ATOMS: atom_id res chain seq x y z
N LEU A 1 0.07 20.34 -2.72
CA LEU A 1 -1.03 20.36 -3.71
C LEU A 1 -1.37 21.79 -4.13
N GLU A 2 -1.70 22.67 -3.19
CA GLU A 2 -2.11 24.06 -3.44
C GLU A 2 -1.16 24.83 -4.35
N LEU A 3 0.14 24.83 -4.04
CA LEU A 3 1.17 25.47 -4.88
C LEU A 3 1.13 24.99 -6.34
N ALA A 4 1.01 23.68 -6.57
CA ALA A 4 0.92 23.13 -7.92
C ALA A 4 -0.35 23.57 -8.65
N VAL A 5 -1.50 23.59 -7.97
CA VAL A 5 -2.77 24.06 -8.57
C VAL A 5 -2.70 25.55 -8.91
N GLN A 6 -2.17 26.37 -7.99
CA GLN A 6 -1.99 27.80 -8.21
C GLN A 6 -1.09 28.07 -9.41
N HIS A 7 0.07 27.42 -9.47
CA HIS A 7 0.99 27.56 -10.61
C HIS A 7 0.37 27.07 -11.91
N ALA A 8 -0.32 25.92 -11.87
CA ALA A 8 -0.96 25.35 -13.05
C ALA A 8 -2.03 26.28 -13.65
N ASN A 9 -2.79 26.98 -12.81
CA ASN A 9 -3.84 27.90 -13.24
C ASN A 9 -3.31 29.25 -13.74
N THR A 10 -2.10 29.65 -13.33
CA THR A 10 -1.54 30.98 -13.64
C THR A 10 -0.49 30.95 -14.75
N ARG A 11 0.34 29.89 -14.80
CA ARG A 11 1.39 29.75 -15.80
C ARG A 11 0.79 29.38 -17.15
N LYS A 12 1.14 30.15 -18.20
CA LYS A 12 0.72 29.90 -19.58
C LYS A 12 1.87 29.41 -20.45
N GLN A 13 1.59 28.41 -21.28
CA GLN A 13 2.45 27.90 -22.36
C GLN A 13 1.57 27.46 -23.53
N PHE A 14 2.05 27.60 -24.77
CA PHE A 14 1.28 27.26 -25.97
C PHE A 14 -0.15 27.86 -25.97
N ASN A 15 -0.28 29.13 -25.54
CA ASN A 15 -1.54 29.87 -25.41
C ASN A 15 -2.59 29.28 -24.46
N LYS A 16 -2.21 28.34 -23.59
CA LYS A 16 -3.08 27.71 -22.60
C LYS A 16 -2.48 27.78 -21.21
N THR A 17 -3.30 27.71 -20.18
CA THR A 17 -2.79 27.50 -18.81
C THR A 17 -2.21 26.09 -18.69
N LEU A 18 -1.23 25.90 -17.81
CA LEU A 18 -0.67 24.56 -17.58
C LEU A 18 -1.75 23.57 -17.11
N GLY A 19 -2.73 24.04 -16.35
CA GLY A 19 -3.87 23.27 -15.87
C GLY A 19 -4.77 22.70 -16.97
N GLU A 20 -4.65 23.15 -18.22
CA GLU A 20 -5.39 22.59 -19.35
C GLU A 20 -4.74 21.33 -19.93
N PHE A 21 -3.44 21.11 -19.72
CA PHE A 21 -2.73 19.95 -20.28
C PHE A 21 -2.96 18.69 -19.44
N GLU A 22 -3.26 17.58 -20.11
CA GLU A 22 -3.60 16.30 -19.45
C GLU A 22 -2.45 15.76 -18.59
N LEU A 23 -1.19 15.95 -19.00
CA LEU A 23 -0.03 15.50 -18.22
C LEU A 23 0.13 16.27 -16.91
N VAL A 24 -0.25 17.55 -16.88
CA VAL A 24 -0.27 18.36 -15.65
C VAL A 24 -1.44 17.93 -14.78
N LYS A 25 -2.64 17.76 -15.36
CA LYS A 25 -3.82 17.25 -14.64
C LYS A 25 -3.55 15.88 -14.01
N LYS A 26 -2.83 14.98 -14.71
CA LYS A 26 -2.45 13.66 -14.19
C LYS A 26 -1.61 13.76 -12.92
N LYS A 27 -0.64 14.67 -12.87
CA LYS A 27 0.20 14.92 -11.69
C LYS A 27 -0.62 15.48 -10.52
N ILE A 28 -1.44 16.51 -10.78
CA ILE A 28 -2.33 17.11 -9.78
C ILE A 28 -3.31 16.07 -9.21
N ALA A 29 -3.90 15.25 -10.07
CA ALA A 29 -4.83 14.19 -9.66
C ALA A 29 -4.13 13.12 -8.80
N ARG A 30 -2.89 12.74 -9.13
CA ARG A 30 -2.08 11.85 -8.29
C ARG A 30 -1.82 12.47 -6.92
N ILE A 31 -1.34 13.72 -6.87
CA ILE A 31 -1.07 14.42 -5.61
C ILE A 31 -2.32 14.47 -4.74
N ALA A 32 -3.48 14.80 -5.32
CA ALA A 32 -4.74 14.87 -4.58
C ALA A 32 -5.17 13.49 -4.03
N ALA A 33 -5.09 12.44 -4.84
CA ALA A 33 -5.44 11.08 -4.45
C ALA A 33 -4.52 10.55 -3.34
N ASP A 34 -3.20 10.73 -3.48
CA ASP A 34 -2.23 10.25 -2.51
C ASP A 34 -2.30 11.06 -1.20
N ALA A 35 -2.49 12.39 -1.25
CA ALA A 35 -2.67 13.21 -0.06
C ALA A 35 -3.91 12.80 0.75
N TYR A 36 -5.03 12.53 0.09
CA TYR A 36 -6.24 12.03 0.75
C TYR A 36 -5.97 10.69 1.47
N ALA A 37 -5.26 9.77 0.80
CA ALA A 37 -4.92 8.47 1.37
C ALA A 37 -3.95 8.58 2.55
N MET A 38 -2.92 9.41 2.44
CA MET A 38 -1.97 9.67 3.52
C MET A 38 -2.68 10.19 4.78
N GLU A 39 -3.56 11.18 4.63
CA GLU A 39 -4.31 11.74 5.76
C GLU A 39 -5.29 10.72 6.35
N ALA A 40 -5.95 9.91 5.51
CA ALA A 40 -6.83 8.84 5.97
C ALA A 40 -6.08 7.78 6.79
N MET A 41 -4.91 7.33 6.32
CA MET A 41 -4.07 6.38 7.04
C MET A 41 -3.58 6.97 8.36
N THR A 42 -3.07 8.21 8.36
CA THR A 42 -2.59 8.88 9.58
C THR A 42 -3.70 8.96 10.62
N THR A 43 -4.91 9.36 10.21
CA THR A 43 -6.06 9.51 11.12
C THR A 43 -6.49 8.17 11.72
N VAL A 44 -6.59 7.12 10.89
CA VAL A 44 -6.97 5.78 11.36
C VAL A 44 -5.91 5.21 12.30
N THR A 45 -4.63 5.29 11.94
CA THR A 45 -3.55 4.78 12.79
C THR A 45 -3.45 5.54 14.10
N ALA A 46 -3.60 6.87 14.10
CA ALA A 46 -3.66 7.67 15.32
C ALA A 46 -4.81 7.23 16.24
N SER A 47 -5.99 6.93 15.66
CA SER A 47 -7.14 6.45 16.42
C SER A 47 -6.89 5.13 17.14
N PHE A 48 -5.97 4.28 16.66
CA PHE A 48 -5.62 3.04 17.35
C PHE A 48 -4.90 3.32 18.67
N ILE A 49 -4.00 4.30 18.66
CA ILE A 49 -3.26 4.75 19.83
C ILE A 49 -4.22 5.40 20.83
N ASP A 50 -5.08 6.31 20.35
CA ASP A 50 -6.05 7.02 21.20
C ASP A 50 -7.06 6.06 21.87
N ARG A 51 -7.36 4.93 21.23
CA ARG A 51 -8.23 3.88 21.77
C ARG A 51 -7.52 2.88 22.68
N GLY A 52 -6.21 3.03 22.89
CA GLY A 52 -5.41 2.14 23.73
C GLY A 52 -5.21 0.74 23.16
N LEU A 53 -5.20 0.59 21.82
CA LEU A 53 -4.81 -0.68 21.22
C LEU A 53 -3.32 -0.93 21.47
N GLU A 54 -2.96 -2.16 21.80
CA GLU A 54 -1.56 -2.53 22.12
C GLU A 54 -0.77 -3.05 20.91
N ASP A 55 -1.46 -3.52 19.86
CA ASP A 55 -0.84 -4.04 18.64
C ASP A 55 -1.23 -3.20 17.43
N TYR A 56 -0.30 -2.35 16.98
CA TYR A 56 -0.44 -1.48 15.81
C TYR A 56 0.89 -1.33 15.05
N MET A 57 1.84 -2.25 15.28
CA MET A 57 3.20 -2.14 14.76
C MET A 57 3.25 -2.28 13.23
N LEU A 58 2.38 -3.11 12.65
CA LEU A 58 2.27 -3.25 11.20
C LEU A 58 1.68 -2.00 10.58
N GLU A 59 0.62 -1.45 11.15
CA GLU A 59 -0.08 -0.27 10.63
C GLU A 59 0.76 0.99 10.71
N THR A 60 1.58 1.13 11.76
CA THR A 60 2.55 2.24 11.86
C THR A 60 3.71 2.09 10.88
N ALA A 61 4.26 0.88 10.70
CA ALA A 61 5.28 0.63 9.69
C ALA A 61 4.75 0.89 8.27
N MET A 62 3.55 0.37 7.95
CA MET A 62 2.89 0.61 6.67
C MET A 62 2.60 2.10 6.43
N LEU A 63 2.11 2.81 7.46
CA LEU A 63 1.89 4.25 7.40
C LEU A 63 3.20 4.99 7.07
N LYS A 64 4.29 4.70 7.78
CA LYS A 64 5.58 5.37 7.58
C LYS A 64 6.10 5.15 6.17
N VAL A 65 6.21 3.90 5.71
CA VAL A 65 6.74 3.61 4.38
C VAL A 65 5.87 4.25 3.30
N PHE A 66 4.55 4.02 3.35
CA PHE A 66 3.62 4.54 2.36
C PHE A 66 3.65 6.07 2.26
N THR A 67 3.50 6.76 3.39
CA THR A 67 3.37 8.23 3.41
C THR A 67 4.65 8.92 2.97
N THR A 68 5.82 8.40 3.36
CA THR A 68 7.10 9.02 3.02
C THR A 68 7.44 8.86 1.54
N GLU A 69 7.12 7.73 0.92
CA GLU A 69 7.24 7.55 -0.53
C GLU A 69 6.25 8.42 -1.31
N ARG A 70 4.97 8.42 -0.90
CA ARG A 70 3.95 9.25 -1.56
C ARG A 70 4.29 10.73 -1.45
N LEU A 71 4.80 11.18 -0.30
CA LEU A 71 5.25 12.55 -0.09
C LEU A 71 6.36 12.93 -1.07
N TRP A 72 7.39 12.09 -1.20
CA TRP A 72 8.49 12.29 -2.15
C TRP A 72 7.98 12.40 -3.58
N GLU A 73 7.13 11.47 -4.03
CA GLU A 73 6.53 11.50 -5.36
C GLU A 73 5.69 12.77 -5.59
N CYS A 74 4.89 13.17 -4.60
CA CYS A 74 4.05 14.36 -4.66
C CYS A 74 4.90 15.62 -4.82
N ILE A 75 5.95 15.78 -4.01
CA ILE A 75 6.83 16.96 -4.08
C ILE A 75 7.58 16.97 -5.41
N ASN A 76 8.06 15.82 -5.88
CA ASN A 76 8.71 15.72 -7.19
C ASN A 76 7.77 16.11 -8.34
N ASP A 77 6.48 15.76 -8.26
CA ASP A 77 5.48 16.23 -9.23
C ASP A 77 5.23 17.73 -9.17
N VAL A 78 5.13 18.30 -7.97
CA VAL A 78 5.02 19.76 -7.80
C VAL A 78 6.25 20.44 -8.42
N PHE A 79 7.44 19.93 -8.13
CA PHE A 79 8.71 20.41 -8.66
C PHE A 79 8.70 20.39 -10.20
N GLN A 80 8.24 19.29 -10.80
CA GLN A 80 8.13 19.16 -12.25
C GLN A 80 7.10 20.10 -12.88
N ILE A 81 5.98 20.39 -12.20
CA ILE A 81 4.95 21.33 -12.67
C ILE A 81 5.50 22.76 -12.73
N TYR A 82 6.32 23.14 -11.76
CA TYR A 82 7.00 24.45 -11.74
C TYR A 82 8.17 24.53 -12.73
N GLY A 83 8.68 23.40 -13.20
CA GLY A 83 9.79 23.33 -14.16
C GLY A 83 11.06 23.97 -13.60
N GLY A 84 11.79 24.73 -14.43
CA GLY A 84 13.04 25.39 -14.02
C GLY A 84 12.87 26.32 -12.82
N SER A 85 11.68 26.91 -12.62
CA SER A 85 11.43 27.80 -11.49
C SER A 85 11.47 27.10 -10.13
N ALA A 86 11.28 25.78 -10.08
CA ALA A 86 11.32 25.04 -8.83
C ALA A 86 12.73 24.97 -8.19
N TYR A 87 13.77 25.21 -9.00
CA TYR A 87 15.16 25.21 -8.55
C TYR A 87 15.58 26.52 -7.87
N PHE A 88 14.80 27.58 -8.02
CA PHE A 88 15.10 28.84 -7.36
C PHE A 88 14.65 28.83 -5.90
N VAL A 89 15.33 29.62 -5.08
CA VAL A 89 15.15 29.70 -3.62
C VAL A 89 14.13 30.78 -3.20
N ASP A 90 13.44 31.39 -4.17
CA ASP A 90 12.36 32.35 -3.94
C ASP A 90 11.05 31.67 -3.49
N LEU A 91 10.91 30.38 -3.77
CA LEU A 91 9.83 29.52 -3.32
C LEU A 91 10.37 28.36 -2.46
N PRO A 92 9.56 27.79 -1.55
CA PRO A 92 10.03 26.73 -0.65
C PRO A 92 10.23 25.37 -1.33
N LEU A 93 10.11 25.25 -2.66
CA LEU A 93 10.02 23.98 -3.38
C LEU A 93 11.31 23.15 -3.31
N GLU A 94 12.47 23.78 -3.53
CA GLU A 94 13.76 23.09 -3.43
C GLU A 94 14.01 22.58 -2.00
N ARG A 95 13.63 23.38 -0.99
CA ARG A 95 13.76 23.00 0.41
C ARG A 95 12.84 21.85 0.76
N MET A 96 11.56 21.92 0.35
CA MET A 96 10.60 20.83 0.55
C MET A 96 11.11 19.52 -0.05
N LEU A 97 11.72 19.56 -1.25
CA LEU A 97 12.30 18.37 -1.87
C LEU A 97 13.42 17.79 -1.01
N ARG A 98 14.38 18.62 -0.58
CA ARG A 98 15.49 18.17 0.30
C ARG A 98 14.98 17.59 1.61
N ASP A 99 14.07 18.29 2.27
CA ASP A 99 13.53 17.90 3.58
C ASP A 99 12.70 16.62 3.51
N ALA A 100 12.03 16.35 2.39
CA ALA A 100 11.25 15.12 2.24
C ALA A 100 12.13 13.86 2.13
N ARG A 101 13.37 13.99 1.64
CA ARG A 101 14.22 12.83 1.34
C ARG A 101 14.62 12.05 2.59
N ILE A 102 14.87 12.74 3.70
CA ILE A 102 15.32 12.09 4.95
C ILE A 102 14.24 11.19 5.54
N ASN A 103 12.96 11.46 5.28
CA ASN A 103 11.84 10.70 5.84
C ASN A 103 11.82 9.23 5.39
N GLN A 104 12.39 8.91 4.22
CA GLN A 104 12.51 7.53 3.74
C GLN A 104 13.65 6.75 4.42
N ILE A 105 14.52 7.43 5.17
CA ILE A 105 15.73 6.87 5.80
C ILE A 105 15.62 6.89 7.33
N GLY A 106 15.20 8.03 7.89
CA GLY A 106 15.02 8.22 9.32
C GLY A 106 13.97 7.27 9.92
N GLU A 107 14.08 7.02 11.23
CA GLU A 107 13.17 6.17 12.01
C GLU A 107 13.01 4.73 11.46
N GLY A 108 14.03 4.26 10.76
CA GLY A 108 14.07 2.98 10.06
C GLY A 108 13.93 3.18 8.55
N ALA A 109 14.93 2.75 7.79
CA ALA A 109 14.91 2.84 6.33
C ALA A 109 13.69 2.10 5.77
N ASN A 110 13.09 2.64 4.71
CA ASN A 110 11.86 2.08 4.13
C ASN A 110 12.03 0.62 3.71
N GLU A 111 13.19 0.22 3.20
CA GLU A 111 13.50 -1.17 2.83
C GLU A 111 13.47 -2.11 4.04
N VAL A 112 14.03 -1.67 5.18
CA VAL A 112 14.02 -2.44 6.43
C VAL A 112 12.59 -2.61 6.95
N LEU A 113 11.81 -1.54 6.95
CA LEU A 113 10.41 -1.58 7.37
C LEU A 113 9.54 -2.40 6.40
N THR A 114 9.88 -2.40 5.11
CA THR A 114 9.20 -3.22 4.10
C THR A 114 9.41 -4.71 4.38
N SER A 115 10.64 -5.14 4.66
CA SER A 115 10.91 -6.52 5.12
C SER A 115 10.20 -6.82 6.44
N PHE A 116 10.20 -5.88 7.40
CA PHE A 116 9.48 -6.04 8.67
C PHE A 116 7.98 -6.29 8.47
N ILE A 117 7.30 -5.48 7.64
CA ILE A 117 5.87 -5.62 7.32
C ILE A 117 5.58 -7.01 6.79
N ALA A 118 6.38 -7.50 5.83
CA ALA A 118 6.19 -8.81 5.25
C ALA A 118 6.42 -9.93 6.29
N LEU A 119 7.53 -9.90 7.02
CA LEU A 119 7.93 -10.96 7.95
C LEU A 119 6.99 -11.06 9.15
N VAL A 120 6.67 -9.92 9.77
CA VAL A 120 5.75 -9.89 10.91
C VAL A 120 4.33 -10.24 10.46
N GLY A 121 3.88 -9.72 9.31
CA GLY A 121 2.58 -10.06 8.75
C GLY A 121 2.42 -11.55 8.39
N MET A 122 3.50 -12.20 7.94
CA MET A 122 3.51 -13.63 7.63
C MET A 122 3.69 -14.55 8.85
N ARG A 123 4.04 -14.01 10.03
CA ARG A 123 4.34 -14.83 11.22
C ARG A 123 3.16 -15.72 11.62
N GLY A 124 1.95 -15.18 11.67
CA GLY A 124 0.73 -15.93 12.00
C GLY A 124 0.51 -17.11 11.04
N PRO A 125 0.29 -16.83 9.73
CA PRO A 125 0.12 -17.88 8.72
C PRO A 125 1.31 -18.88 8.64
N GLY A 126 2.54 -18.41 8.86
CA GLY A 126 3.73 -19.25 8.86
C GLY A 126 3.78 -20.25 10.02
N MET A 127 3.38 -19.82 11.23
CA MET A 127 3.29 -20.71 12.40
C MET A 127 2.20 -21.77 12.20
N GLU A 128 1.03 -21.39 11.68
CA GLU A 128 -0.05 -22.33 11.36
C GLU A 128 0.40 -23.37 10.32
N PHE A 129 1.13 -22.94 9.29
CA PHE A 129 1.66 -23.85 8.28
C PHE A 129 2.66 -24.85 8.88
N LYS A 130 3.56 -24.38 9.76
CA LYS A 130 4.55 -25.24 10.44
C LYS A 130 3.88 -26.33 11.28
N GLU A 131 2.83 -25.99 12.03
CA GLU A 131 2.07 -26.97 12.82
C GLU A 131 1.46 -28.08 11.95
N ILE A 132 0.90 -27.72 10.79
CA ILE A 132 0.32 -28.68 9.84
C ILE A 132 1.42 -29.59 9.27
N TYR A 133 2.56 -29.02 8.88
CA TYR A 133 3.70 -29.77 8.35
C TYR A 133 4.27 -30.77 9.36
N ASP A 134 4.51 -30.34 10.60
CA ASP A 134 5.04 -31.19 11.67
C ASP A 134 4.09 -32.36 11.99
N THR A 135 2.78 -32.10 11.88
CA THR A 135 1.75 -33.13 12.08
C THR A 135 1.72 -34.15 10.94
N MET A 136 2.03 -33.73 9.71
CA MET A 136 2.12 -34.61 8.53
C MET A 136 3.39 -35.47 8.54
N MET A 137 4.54 -34.91 8.93
CA MET A 137 5.84 -35.61 8.93
C MET A 137 6.02 -36.62 10.08
N LYS A 138 5.26 -36.51 11.18
CA LYS A 138 5.25 -37.48 12.29
C LYS A 138 3.86 -38.12 12.44
N PRO A 139 3.51 -39.10 11.59
CA PRO A 139 2.15 -39.62 11.55
C PRO A 139 1.90 -40.52 12.76
N SER A 140 1.01 -40.08 13.63
CA SER A 140 0.32 -40.93 14.60
C SER A 140 -1.16 -41.01 14.21
N ARG A 141 -1.79 -42.17 14.41
CA ARG A 141 -3.18 -42.47 14.01
C ARG A 141 -4.20 -41.47 14.57
N ASP A 142 -3.90 -40.87 15.72
CA ASP A 142 -4.75 -39.88 16.43
C ASP A 142 -4.48 -38.42 15.99
N ARG A 143 -3.31 -38.15 15.42
CA ARG A 143 -2.96 -36.84 14.83
C ARG A 143 -3.43 -36.68 13.39
N MET A 144 -3.50 -37.77 12.63
CA MET A 144 -3.96 -37.74 11.24
C MET A 144 -5.45 -37.36 11.14
N SER A 145 -6.29 -37.83 12.06
CA SER A 145 -7.71 -37.45 12.13
C SER A 145 -7.88 -35.97 12.51
N LYS A 146 -7.08 -35.46 13.46
CA LYS A 146 -7.04 -34.04 13.85
C LYS A 146 -6.51 -33.14 12.74
N ALA A 147 -5.47 -33.57 12.01
CA ALA A 147 -4.95 -32.86 10.85
C ALA A 147 -5.97 -32.79 9.70
N TRP A 148 -6.72 -33.87 9.47
CA TRP A 148 -7.78 -33.88 8.46
C TRP A 148 -8.96 -32.98 8.86
N ALA A 149 -9.35 -32.98 10.14
CA ALA A 149 -10.40 -32.08 10.64
C ALA A 149 -9.97 -30.60 10.67
N ALA A 150 -8.73 -30.31 11.05
CA ALA A 150 -8.15 -28.96 11.01
C ALA A 150 -7.97 -28.46 9.57
N GLY A 151 -7.53 -29.33 8.66
CA GLY A 151 -7.42 -29.04 7.23
C GLY A 151 -8.78 -28.76 6.58
N LYS A 152 -9.82 -29.55 6.91
CA LYS A 152 -11.17 -29.41 6.33
C LYS A 152 -11.92 -28.18 6.82
N SER A 153 -11.76 -27.81 8.10
CA SER A 153 -12.37 -26.61 8.67
C SER A 153 -11.66 -25.32 8.21
N ARG A 154 -10.34 -25.34 8.03
CA ARG A 154 -9.55 -24.17 7.63
C ARG A 154 -9.49 -23.95 6.13
N LEU A 155 -9.48 -25.01 5.30
CA LEU A 155 -9.72 -24.87 3.85
C LEU A 155 -11.03 -24.11 3.60
N GLY A 156 -12.07 -24.37 4.38
CA GLY A 156 -13.36 -23.65 4.33
C GLY A 156 -13.27 -22.17 4.73
N ALA A 157 -12.46 -21.82 5.73
CA ALA A 157 -12.28 -20.43 6.18
C ALA A 157 -11.42 -19.59 5.21
N THR A 158 -10.44 -20.19 4.53
CA THR A 158 -9.65 -19.56 3.46
C THR A 158 -10.41 -19.35 2.14
N ILE A 159 -11.63 -19.88 1.98
CA ILE A 159 -12.40 -19.77 0.73
C ILE A 159 -13.34 -18.55 0.71
N ARG A 160 -13.71 -18.00 1.87
CA ARG A 160 -14.71 -16.93 1.91
C ARG A 160 -14.07 -15.57 1.70
N VAL A 161 -14.60 -14.84 0.73
CA VAL A 161 -14.27 -13.41 0.55
C VAL A 161 -14.70 -12.66 1.81
N PRO A 162 -13.78 -11.95 2.49
CA PRO A 162 -14.13 -11.19 3.68
C PRO A 162 -15.10 -10.06 3.32
N ASP A 163 -16.05 -9.81 4.22
CA ASP A 163 -16.95 -8.68 4.11
C ASP A 163 -16.24 -7.42 4.60
N VAL A 164 -16.29 -6.36 3.80
CA VAL A 164 -15.73 -5.05 4.15
C VAL A 164 -16.91 -4.16 4.50
N PRO A 165 -17.12 -3.83 5.80
CA PRO A 165 -18.31 -3.12 6.21
C PRO A 165 -18.25 -1.67 5.72
N VAL A 166 -19.30 -1.27 4.99
CA VAL A 166 -19.57 0.12 4.60
C VAL A 166 -21.06 0.41 4.78
N GLN A 167 -21.39 1.59 5.29
CA GLN A 167 -22.76 2.04 5.50
C GLN A 167 -23.36 2.67 4.24
N SER A 168 -22.52 3.26 3.40
CA SER A 168 -22.94 3.98 2.20
C SER A 168 -23.06 3.04 0.99
N ASP A 169 -24.26 2.95 0.42
CA ASP A 169 -24.56 2.06 -0.73
C ASP A 169 -23.60 2.27 -1.92
N GLN A 170 -23.24 3.52 -2.20
CA GLN A 170 -22.32 3.90 -3.29
C GLN A 170 -20.90 3.33 -3.13
N LEU A 171 -20.51 2.90 -1.92
CA LEU A 171 -19.20 2.31 -1.65
C LEU A 171 -19.19 0.79 -1.72
N ARG A 172 -20.36 0.14 -1.84
CA ARG A 172 -20.47 -1.34 -1.84
C ARG A 172 -19.65 -2.01 -2.95
N ASP A 173 -19.52 -1.37 -4.11
CA ASP A 173 -18.70 -1.90 -5.20
C ASP A 173 -17.22 -1.88 -4.87
N HIS A 174 -16.73 -0.79 -4.26
CA HIS A 174 -15.34 -0.68 -3.81
C HIS A 174 -15.06 -1.65 -2.66
N ALA A 175 -15.97 -1.76 -1.68
CA ALA A 175 -15.88 -2.71 -0.58
C ALA A 175 -15.80 -4.16 -1.06
N ARG A 176 -16.67 -4.58 -2.00
CA ARG A 176 -16.62 -5.91 -2.62
C ARG A 176 -15.33 -6.16 -3.40
N GLN A 177 -14.79 -5.14 -4.07
CA GLN A 177 -13.50 -5.25 -4.75
C GLN A 177 -12.35 -5.42 -3.76
N LEU A 178 -12.33 -4.64 -2.68
CA LEU A 178 -11.34 -4.75 -1.62
C LEU A 178 -11.39 -6.13 -0.96
N GLY A 179 -12.59 -6.62 -0.59
CA GLY A 179 -12.75 -7.97 -0.03
C GLY A 179 -12.17 -9.05 -0.93
N ARG A 180 -12.42 -8.99 -2.25
CA ARG A 180 -11.81 -9.92 -3.22
C ARG A 180 -10.29 -9.81 -3.28
N LEU A 181 -9.73 -8.61 -3.14
CA LEU A 181 -8.29 -8.40 -3.14
C LEU A 181 -7.64 -8.92 -1.86
N ILE A 182 -8.26 -8.72 -0.69
CA ILE A 182 -7.82 -9.31 0.59
C ILE A 182 -7.79 -10.84 0.46
N TRP A 183 -8.85 -11.44 -0.09
CA TRP A 183 -8.89 -12.88 -0.32
C TRP A 183 -7.76 -13.35 -1.25
N ARG A 184 -7.54 -12.66 -2.38
CA ARG A 184 -6.44 -12.99 -3.30
C ARG A 184 -5.06 -12.83 -2.67
N PHE A 185 -4.88 -11.82 -1.83
CA PHE A 185 -3.65 -11.59 -1.07
C PHE A 185 -3.39 -12.76 -0.12
N ASN A 186 -4.38 -13.17 0.67
CA ASN A 186 -4.27 -14.33 1.57
C ASN A 186 -3.91 -15.62 0.82
N VAL A 187 -4.55 -15.88 -0.33
CA VAL A 187 -4.22 -17.04 -1.17
C VAL A 187 -2.78 -16.96 -1.69
N ALA A 188 -2.34 -15.79 -2.13
CA ALA A 188 -1.00 -15.60 -2.68
C ALA A 188 0.09 -15.77 -1.60
N VAL A 189 -0.10 -15.20 -0.41
CA VAL A 189 0.81 -15.36 0.73
C VAL A 189 0.90 -16.81 1.17
N ASN A 190 -0.25 -17.50 1.33
CA ASN A 190 -0.26 -18.92 1.69
C ASN A 190 0.45 -19.78 0.63
N ARG A 191 0.22 -19.50 -0.66
CA ARG A 191 0.92 -20.18 -1.74
C ARG A 191 2.43 -19.94 -1.66
N ALA A 192 2.87 -18.71 -1.40
CA ALA A 192 4.29 -18.37 -1.26
C ALA A 192 4.92 -19.11 -0.07
N LEU A 193 4.26 -19.13 1.09
CA LEU A 193 4.71 -19.87 2.28
C LEU A 193 4.86 -21.38 2.01
N ILE A 194 3.89 -21.98 1.32
CA ILE A 194 3.95 -23.41 0.95
C ILE A 194 5.09 -23.68 -0.05
N THR A 195 5.27 -22.78 -1.02
CA THR A 195 6.23 -22.94 -2.11
C THR A 195 7.67 -22.78 -1.61
N TYR A 196 7.93 -21.72 -0.86
CA TYR A 196 9.28 -21.33 -0.47
C TYR A 196 9.68 -21.78 0.93
N ARG A 197 8.72 -22.02 1.84
CA ARG A 197 8.96 -22.44 3.24
C ARG A 197 9.92 -21.48 3.96
N GLU A 198 10.84 -22.00 4.78
CA GLU A 198 11.82 -21.22 5.53
C GLU A 198 12.64 -20.22 4.67
N PRO A 199 13.11 -20.57 3.44
CA PRO A 199 13.77 -19.63 2.55
C PRO A 199 13.04 -18.30 2.29
N ILE A 200 11.70 -18.23 2.42
CA ILE A 200 10.96 -16.98 2.20
C ILE A 200 11.40 -15.85 3.15
N LEU A 201 12.00 -16.20 4.29
CA LEU A 201 12.50 -15.26 5.29
C LEU A 201 13.69 -14.43 4.79
N ASP A 202 14.38 -14.89 3.75
CA ASP A 202 15.53 -14.20 3.14
C ASP A 202 15.21 -13.65 1.73
N MET A 203 14.03 -13.98 1.18
CA MET A 203 13.63 -13.56 -0.17
C MET A 203 13.07 -12.13 -0.19
N GLN A 204 13.94 -11.12 -0.07
CA GLN A 204 13.56 -9.71 0.04
C GLN A 204 12.68 -9.20 -1.12
N LEU A 205 12.92 -9.62 -2.37
CA LEU A 205 12.07 -9.22 -3.52
C LEU A 205 10.65 -9.81 -3.44
N VAL A 206 10.48 -10.97 -2.80
CA VAL A 206 9.15 -11.55 -2.53
C VAL A 206 8.49 -10.80 -1.37
N GLN A 207 9.25 -10.52 -0.31
CA GLN A 207 8.81 -9.74 0.84
C GLN A 207 8.32 -8.35 0.42
N GLU A 208 9.07 -7.65 -0.43
CA GLU A 208 8.73 -6.34 -0.97
C GLU A 208 7.35 -6.34 -1.63
N ARG A 209 7.06 -7.32 -2.49
CA ARG A 209 5.75 -7.43 -3.17
C ARG A 209 4.61 -7.70 -2.19
N ILE A 210 4.85 -8.55 -1.20
CA ILE A 210 3.87 -8.86 -0.14
C ILE A 210 3.60 -7.60 0.69
N ALA A 211 4.64 -6.91 1.14
CA ALA A 211 4.54 -5.68 1.92
C ALA A 211 3.84 -4.56 1.13
N ASN A 212 4.21 -4.35 -0.13
CA ASN A 212 3.57 -3.36 -1.00
C ASN A 212 2.08 -3.66 -1.22
N ALA A 213 1.71 -4.92 -1.42
CA ALA A 213 0.30 -5.32 -1.50
C ALA A 213 -0.44 -5.09 -0.17
N ALA A 214 0.18 -5.40 0.97
CA ALA A 214 -0.38 -5.16 2.30
C ALA A 214 -0.59 -3.67 2.58
N MET A 215 0.41 -2.83 2.26
CA MET A 215 0.33 -1.37 2.41
C MET A 215 -0.83 -0.78 1.59
N ASP A 216 -0.98 -1.18 0.32
CA ASP A 216 -2.08 -0.68 -0.50
C ASP A 216 -3.46 -1.19 -0.05
N LEU A 217 -3.54 -2.41 0.49
CA LEU A 217 -4.77 -2.94 1.11
C LEU A 217 -5.14 -2.13 2.35
N PHE A 218 -4.17 -1.83 3.21
CA PHE A 218 -4.37 -1.01 4.41
C PHE A 218 -4.76 0.42 4.05
N ALA A 219 -4.05 1.06 3.12
CA ALA A 219 -4.37 2.39 2.60
C ALA A 219 -5.80 2.44 2.01
N SER A 220 -6.17 1.45 1.18
CA SER A 220 -7.51 1.34 0.61
C SER A 220 -8.59 1.19 1.68
N THR A 221 -8.30 0.45 2.75
CA THR A 221 -9.22 0.27 3.88
C THR A 221 -9.44 1.60 4.61
N CYS A 222 -8.36 2.33 4.90
CA CYS A 222 -8.44 3.64 5.56
C CYS A 222 -9.21 4.66 4.71
N VAL A 223 -8.92 4.70 3.40
CA VAL A 223 -9.62 5.58 2.45
C VAL A 223 -11.10 5.27 2.38
N LEU A 224 -11.49 3.98 2.32
CA LEU A 224 -12.89 3.58 2.35
C LEU A 224 -13.58 3.96 3.65
N SER A 225 -12.93 3.73 4.79
CA SER A 225 -13.47 4.08 6.10
C SER A 225 -13.72 5.58 6.25
N ARG A 226 -12.73 6.41 5.88
CA ARG A 226 -12.88 7.87 5.90
C ARG A 226 -13.98 8.33 4.95
N LEU A 227 -13.96 7.84 3.70
CA LEU A 227 -14.94 8.21 2.69
C LEU A 227 -16.37 7.85 3.11
N ASP A 228 -16.56 6.67 3.71
CA ASP A 228 -17.85 6.27 4.27
C ASP A 228 -18.29 7.23 5.38
N GLY A 229 -17.38 7.58 6.29
CA GLY A 229 -17.63 8.56 7.35
C GLY A 229 -18.04 9.95 6.82
N GLU A 230 -17.34 10.48 5.82
CA GLU A 230 -17.65 11.77 5.18
C GLU A 230 -19.05 11.77 4.55
N ILE A 231 -19.41 10.69 3.83
CA ILE A 231 -20.74 10.56 3.22
C ILE A 231 -21.82 10.48 4.29
N GLN A 232 -21.62 9.70 5.35
CA GLN A 232 -22.58 9.60 6.45
C GLN A 232 -22.75 10.93 7.19
N PHE A 233 -21.66 11.67 7.38
CA PHE A 233 -21.70 12.99 8.01
C PHE A 233 -22.49 14.00 7.17
N ALA A 234 -22.21 14.10 5.87
CA ALA A 234 -22.94 15.00 4.95
C ALA A 234 -24.44 14.67 4.91
N ARG A 235 -24.80 13.37 4.88
CA ARG A 235 -26.20 12.91 4.93
C ARG A 235 -26.92 13.36 6.21
N ARG A 236 -26.24 13.30 7.36
CA ARG A 236 -26.82 13.71 8.66
C ARG A 236 -27.05 15.22 8.75
N ASN A 237 -26.18 16.01 8.13
CA ASN A 237 -26.27 17.48 8.17
C ASN A 237 -27.19 18.07 7.09
N GLY A 238 -27.71 17.25 6.18
CA GLY A 238 -28.61 17.71 5.12
C GLY A 238 -27.90 18.55 4.05
N ASP A 239 -26.59 18.38 3.87
CA ASP A 239 -25.82 19.13 2.88
C ASP A 239 -26.34 18.84 1.47
N ALA A 240 -26.77 19.90 0.77
CA ALA A 240 -27.38 19.80 -0.56
C ALA A 240 -26.38 19.45 -1.67
N ALA A 241 -25.08 19.68 -1.44
CA ALA A 241 -24.01 19.33 -2.36
C ALA A 241 -23.22 18.14 -1.80
N ALA A 242 -23.19 17.03 -2.54
CA ALA A 242 -22.29 15.93 -2.22
C ALA A 242 -20.83 16.42 -2.29
N PRO A 243 -19.98 16.16 -1.27
CA PRO A 243 -18.58 16.54 -1.31
C PRO A 243 -17.87 15.92 -2.53
N ASP A 244 -16.87 16.60 -3.09
CA ASP A 244 -16.07 16.03 -4.18
C ASP A 244 -15.19 14.89 -3.66
N HIS A 245 -15.58 13.66 -3.98
CA HIS A 245 -14.84 12.45 -3.61
C HIS A 245 -13.97 11.91 -4.77
N SER A 246 -13.65 12.73 -5.77
CA SER A 246 -12.87 12.32 -6.95
C SER A 246 -11.48 11.77 -6.57
N ALA A 247 -10.78 12.42 -5.63
CA ALA A 247 -9.47 12.01 -5.14
C ALA A 247 -9.50 10.61 -4.49
N ALA A 248 -10.44 10.39 -3.57
CA ALA A 248 -10.61 9.10 -2.88
C ALA A 248 -10.94 7.97 -3.86
N ASN A 249 -11.90 8.20 -4.78
CA ASN A 249 -12.28 7.22 -5.79
C ASN A 249 -11.12 6.91 -6.76
N LEU A 250 -10.34 7.93 -7.16
CA LEU A 250 -9.17 7.74 -8.00
C LEU A 250 -8.11 6.90 -7.28
N PHE A 251 -7.84 7.20 -6.02
CA PHE A 251 -6.90 6.44 -5.20
C PHE A 251 -7.28 4.95 -5.15
N LEU A 252 -8.53 4.63 -4.77
CA LEU A 252 -9.00 3.25 -4.68
C LEU A 252 -8.84 2.50 -6.00
N ARG A 253 -9.21 3.12 -7.12
CA ARG A 253 -9.04 2.51 -8.46
C ARG A 253 -7.58 2.23 -8.80
N GLN A 254 -6.68 3.14 -8.45
CA GLN A 254 -5.24 2.98 -8.71
C GLN A 254 -4.62 1.94 -7.77
N SER A 255 -4.90 2.02 -6.48
CA SER A 255 -4.44 1.06 -5.46
C SER A 255 -4.89 -0.37 -5.78
N PHE A 256 -6.15 -0.58 -6.16
CA PHE A 256 -6.64 -1.90 -6.59
C PHE A 256 -5.92 -2.46 -7.81
N ARG A 257 -5.43 -1.61 -8.72
CA ARG A 257 -4.59 -2.05 -9.84
C ARG A 257 -3.18 -2.40 -9.40
N ARG A 258 -2.57 -1.60 -8.52
CA ARG A 258 -1.25 -1.87 -7.95
C ARG A 258 -1.22 -3.19 -7.18
N ILE A 259 -2.20 -3.44 -6.30
CA ILE A 259 -2.35 -4.71 -5.58
C ILE A 259 -2.35 -5.90 -6.53
N ARG A 260 -3.14 -5.85 -7.61
CA ARG A 260 -3.15 -6.94 -8.61
C ARG A 260 -1.79 -7.12 -9.27
N GLY A 261 -1.07 -6.02 -9.54
CA GLY A 261 0.29 -6.03 -10.07
C GLY A 261 1.27 -6.72 -9.13
N PHE A 262 1.31 -6.32 -7.85
CA PHE A 262 2.17 -6.93 -6.84
C PHE A 262 1.89 -8.42 -6.69
N LEU A 263 0.62 -8.82 -6.63
CA LEU A 263 0.22 -10.22 -6.52
C LEU A 263 0.58 -11.04 -7.76
N ALA A 264 0.44 -10.48 -8.97
CA ALA A 264 0.89 -11.14 -10.19
C ALA A 264 2.42 -11.27 -10.23
N GLY A 265 3.13 -10.27 -9.71
CA GLY A 265 4.58 -10.22 -9.60
C GLY A 265 5.18 -11.32 -8.72
N LEU A 266 4.41 -11.95 -7.83
CA LEU A 266 4.89 -13.09 -7.04
C LEU A 266 5.22 -14.31 -7.91
N THR A 267 4.62 -14.42 -9.09
CA THR A 267 4.84 -15.54 -10.03
C THR A 267 5.43 -15.12 -11.37
N ASN A 268 5.23 -13.85 -11.76
CA ASN A 268 5.74 -13.30 -13.01
C ASN A 268 6.66 -12.12 -12.69
N ASN A 269 7.95 -12.40 -12.54
CA ASN A 269 8.98 -11.43 -12.18
C ASN A 269 10.33 -11.75 -12.83
N ASP A 270 11.21 -10.78 -12.74
CA ASP A 270 12.58 -10.84 -13.24
C ASP A 270 13.61 -11.05 -12.11
N ASP A 271 13.22 -11.60 -10.95
CA ASP A 271 14.07 -11.62 -9.74
C ASP A 271 15.45 -12.22 -10.00
N LYS A 272 15.49 -13.36 -10.70
CA LYS A 272 16.75 -14.02 -11.06
C LYS A 272 17.64 -13.14 -11.94
N SER A 273 17.04 -12.45 -12.91
CA SER A 273 17.76 -11.56 -13.83
C SER A 273 18.25 -10.30 -13.12
N VAL A 274 17.43 -9.74 -12.22
CA VAL A 274 17.79 -8.57 -11.39
C VAL A 274 19.00 -8.90 -10.53
N LEU A 275 18.96 -10.02 -9.79
CA LEU A 275 20.07 -10.44 -8.93
C LEU A 275 21.34 -10.74 -9.75
N ALA A 276 21.22 -11.49 -10.85
CA ALA A 276 22.38 -11.78 -11.71
C ALA A 276 23.01 -10.51 -12.31
N THR A 277 22.20 -9.50 -12.63
CA THR A 277 22.69 -8.21 -13.13
C THR A 277 23.36 -7.39 -12.03
N ALA A 278 22.81 -7.40 -10.81
CA ALA A 278 23.46 -6.75 -9.68
C ALA A 278 24.81 -7.42 -9.36
N ASP A 279 24.84 -8.76 -9.33
CA ASP A 279 26.06 -9.53 -9.08
C ASP A 279 27.14 -9.22 -10.12
N SER A 280 26.80 -9.10 -11.40
CA SER A 280 27.78 -8.77 -12.45
C SER A 280 28.41 -7.38 -12.29
N CYS A 281 27.69 -6.43 -11.68
CA CYS A 281 28.21 -5.10 -11.36
C CYS A 281 29.01 -5.06 -10.04
N LEU A 282 28.73 -5.99 -9.11
CA LEU A 282 29.35 -6.05 -7.78
C LEU A 282 30.64 -6.86 -7.75
N VAL A 283 30.89 -7.71 -8.74
CA VAL A 283 32.22 -8.32 -8.92
C VAL A 283 33.21 -7.19 -9.22
N GLU A 284 34.05 -6.86 -8.23
CA GLU A 284 35.09 -5.85 -8.37
C GLU A 284 35.92 -6.10 -9.64
N PRO A 285 36.21 -5.06 -10.45
CA PRO A 285 37.30 -5.18 -11.40
C PRO A 285 38.57 -5.40 -10.58
N HIS A 286 39.11 -6.62 -10.64
CA HIS A 286 40.28 -7.11 -9.91
C HIS A 286 41.27 -6.02 -9.47
N SER A 287 41.50 -5.95 -8.16
CA SER A 287 42.67 -5.31 -7.55
C SER A 287 43.98 -5.97 -7.97
#